data_AF-A0A497G0C7-F1
#
_entry.id   AF-A0A497G0C7-F1
#
_cell.length_a   1.000
_cell.length_b   1.000
_cell.length_c   1.000
_cell.angle_alpha   90.00
_cell.angle_beta   90.00
_cell.angle_gamma   90.00
#
_symmetry.space_group_name_H-M   'P 1'
#
loop_
_entity.id
_entity.type
_entity.pdbx_description
1 polymer ?
#
loop_
_entity_poly.entity_id
_entity_poly.type
_entity_poly.pdbx_seq_one_letter_code
_entity_poly.pdbx_strand_id
1 'polypeptide(L)'
;MNTNPYTSKSLLKKVCSKVVGRKTEITAIISALAAGRNVLLEGPPGTSKSTILKTIAENCGIAFYIVEGSSDLTPQKLVGVFNPAKVMAEGFKPEYFEPGPLLKAMKEGGILYIEEFNRMSEEAANTLIRAAEDREIAVPRLGVIRAKPSFRIICAMNPYDDVGTRRVSRALLDRFVRIKMDYQSREEEIKIVKLRTGSRNLPLIELAVDIARESRRHPAVKMGSSVRGAIDMVLLAENIENIKGELSVDDLLLAAKMAFTTKIWLRDTSRTPDEVVEEIFWKVVGSRKQSIVPLSRVSEGSSGKEKKHSVDVGDLERLSDMAQVAPRRTALILSSDEKLLENMESLGLRGLDTLAKVYFFLSYDSREIARKIGTYLVIRFAEQCTLGMRGFTRTSSWSDFSDLDVESTVEKILEKPGVDYDTFVFYSKKRRGKAYALIIDRSFSMSGLRLFLAALIAASLVYAEREVDDFSVLAFNTKIDLLKNFDEKLLAETLIDSILSLTAC
;
A
#
# COMPACT_ATOMS: atom_id res chain seq x y z
N MET A 1 31.47 -17.81 -35.76
CA MET A 1 31.69 -18.59 -34.52
C MET A 1 30.87 -17.95 -33.42
N ASN A 2 29.74 -18.56 -33.04
CA ASN A 2 28.82 -18.07 -32.02
C ASN A 2 29.38 -18.43 -30.63
N THR A 3 30.44 -17.74 -30.22
CA THR A 3 31.01 -17.93 -28.89
C THR A 3 30.01 -17.43 -27.86
N ASN A 4 29.46 -18.36 -27.08
CA ASN A 4 28.59 -18.03 -25.96
C ASN A 4 29.35 -17.06 -25.02
N PRO A 5 28.90 -15.80 -24.85
CA PRO A 5 29.67 -14.79 -24.14
C PRO A 5 29.83 -15.08 -22.64
N TYR A 6 29.02 -16.02 -22.12
CA TYR A 6 28.99 -16.39 -20.70
C TYR A 6 29.98 -17.50 -20.33
N THR A 7 30.63 -18.18 -21.28
CA THR A 7 31.48 -19.37 -21.01
C THR A 7 32.95 -19.05 -20.71
N SER A 8 33.35 -17.77 -20.75
CA SER A 8 34.74 -17.38 -20.51
C SER A 8 35.18 -17.73 -19.08
N LYS A 9 36.23 -18.55 -18.94
CA LYS A 9 36.83 -18.88 -17.63
C LYS A 9 37.26 -17.64 -16.83
N SER A 10 37.59 -16.55 -17.51
CA SER A 10 37.99 -15.28 -16.87
C SER A 10 36.82 -14.47 -16.31
N LEU A 11 35.59 -14.71 -16.80
CA LEU A 11 34.40 -13.93 -16.45
C LEU A 11 34.11 -14.01 -14.95
N LEU A 12 34.11 -15.23 -14.40
CA LEU A 12 33.85 -15.44 -12.97
C LEU A 12 34.81 -14.63 -12.09
N LYS A 13 36.11 -14.64 -12.43
CA LYS A 13 37.14 -13.91 -11.68
C LYS A 13 36.91 -12.40 -11.74
N LYS A 14 36.59 -11.85 -12.92
CA LYS A 14 36.34 -10.42 -13.14
C LYS A 14 35.07 -9.92 -12.42
N VAL A 15 34.02 -10.75 -12.40
CA VAL A 15 32.77 -10.40 -11.70
C VAL A 15 32.98 -10.46 -10.18
N CYS A 16 33.64 -11.51 -9.67
CA CYS A 16 33.94 -11.65 -8.25
C CYS A 16 34.87 -10.54 -7.71
N SER A 17 35.72 -9.92 -8.54
CA SER A 17 36.56 -8.80 -8.09
C SER A 17 35.80 -7.49 -7.92
N LYS A 18 34.64 -7.34 -8.56
CA LYS A 18 33.80 -6.12 -8.49
C LYS A 18 32.66 -6.22 -7.47
N VAL A 19 32.34 -7.42 -6.99
CA VAL A 19 31.24 -7.69 -6.06
C VAL A 19 31.81 -8.28 -4.76
N VAL A 20 31.44 -7.69 -3.62
CA VAL A 20 31.81 -8.24 -2.31
C VAL A 20 31.06 -9.55 -2.11
N GLY A 21 31.77 -10.65 -1.91
CA GLY A 21 31.17 -11.96 -1.59
C GLY A 21 30.49 -12.64 -2.78
N ARG A 22 29.44 -13.41 -2.50
CA ARG A 22 28.50 -13.98 -3.51
C ARG A 22 29.09 -14.93 -4.54
N LYS A 23 30.21 -15.59 -4.23
CA LYS A 23 30.89 -16.46 -5.19
C LYS A 23 29.97 -17.57 -5.72
N THR A 24 29.17 -18.17 -4.83
CA THR A 24 28.24 -19.26 -5.17
C THR A 24 27.13 -18.78 -6.10
N GLU A 25 26.50 -17.65 -5.77
CA GLU A 25 25.41 -17.08 -6.56
C GLU A 25 25.90 -16.57 -7.91
N ILE A 26 27.06 -15.91 -7.96
CA ILE A 26 27.68 -15.48 -9.23
C ILE A 26 28.00 -16.69 -10.11
N THR A 27 28.52 -17.76 -9.52
CA THR A 27 28.82 -19.01 -10.24
C THR A 27 27.53 -19.62 -10.80
N ALA A 28 26.47 -19.68 -10.01
CA ALA A 28 25.16 -20.19 -10.43
C ALA A 28 24.56 -19.36 -11.57
N ILE A 29 24.58 -18.03 -11.45
CA ILE A 29 24.07 -17.12 -12.49
C ILE A 29 24.85 -17.31 -13.80
N ILE A 30 26.18 -17.25 -13.75
CA ILE A 30 27.01 -17.42 -14.96
C ILE A 30 26.78 -18.80 -15.58
N SER A 31 26.70 -19.85 -14.77
CA SER A 31 26.45 -21.23 -15.23
C SER A 31 25.09 -21.35 -15.90
N ALA A 32 24.04 -20.75 -15.34
CA ALA A 32 22.70 -20.74 -15.94
C ALA A 32 22.66 -20.01 -17.29
N LEU A 33 23.30 -18.82 -17.38
CA LEU A 33 23.37 -18.05 -18.61
C LEU A 33 24.17 -18.80 -19.70
N ALA A 34 25.30 -19.41 -19.31
CA ALA A 34 26.11 -20.27 -20.16
C ALA A 34 25.34 -21.51 -20.65
N ALA A 35 24.50 -22.11 -19.80
CA ALA A 35 23.64 -23.23 -20.15
C ALA A 35 22.41 -22.84 -21.00
N GLY A 36 22.24 -21.55 -21.31
CA GLY A 36 21.14 -21.12 -22.15
C GLY A 36 19.83 -20.85 -21.44
N ARG A 37 19.84 -20.78 -20.10
CA ARG A 37 18.63 -20.71 -19.26
C ARG A 37 18.29 -19.29 -18.85
N ASN A 38 16.99 -18.98 -18.78
CA ASN A 38 16.48 -17.78 -18.14
C ASN A 38 16.55 -17.94 -16.62
N VAL A 39 16.73 -16.85 -15.88
CA VAL A 39 17.04 -16.91 -14.44
C VAL A 39 15.98 -16.17 -13.64
N LEU A 40 15.47 -16.79 -12.58
CA LEU A 40 14.65 -16.15 -11.57
C LEU A 40 15.47 -15.95 -10.30
N LEU A 41 15.78 -14.70 -9.96
CA LEU A 41 16.47 -14.30 -8.75
C LEU A 41 15.45 -14.02 -7.63
N GLU A 42 15.42 -14.88 -6.63
CA GLU A 42 14.55 -14.68 -5.47
C GLU A 42 15.34 -14.17 -4.28
N GLY A 43 14.87 -13.10 -3.65
CA GLY A 43 15.35 -12.69 -2.35
C GLY A 43 15.12 -11.22 -2.05
N PRO A 44 15.43 -10.79 -0.82
CA PRO A 44 15.09 -9.46 -0.34
C PRO A 44 15.79 -8.34 -1.11
N PRO A 45 15.28 -7.10 -1.00
CA PRO A 45 15.89 -5.93 -1.61
C PRO A 45 17.30 -5.68 -1.05
N GLY A 46 18.15 -5.04 -1.86
CA GLY A 46 19.51 -4.68 -1.44
C GLY A 46 20.50 -5.86 -1.41
N THR A 47 20.20 -6.98 -2.06
CA THR A 47 21.08 -8.17 -2.15
C THR A 47 22.01 -8.17 -3.38
N SER A 48 22.34 -6.98 -3.91
CA SER A 48 23.29 -6.80 -5.03
C SER A 48 22.90 -7.44 -6.37
N LYS A 49 21.64 -7.87 -6.55
CA LYS A 49 21.14 -8.55 -7.77
C LYS A 49 21.47 -7.76 -9.05
N SER A 50 20.98 -6.52 -9.15
CA SER A 50 21.20 -5.66 -10.31
C SER A 50 22.69 -5.32 -10.53
N THR A 51 23.48 -5.20 -9.45
CA THR A 51 24.93 -4.94 -9.55
C THR A 51 25.67 -6.13 -10.16
N ILE A 52 25.34 -7.36 -9.75
CA ILE A 52 25.93 -8.57 -10.32
C ILE A 52 25.60 -8.68 -11.80
N LEU A 53 24.33 -8.48 -12.18
CA LEU A 53 23.89 -8.62 -13.57
C LEU A 53 24.50 -7.55 -14.49
N LYS A 54 24.55 -6.29 -14.05
CA LYS A 54 25.27 -5.21 -14.78
C LYS A 54 26.73 -5.58 -14.99
N THR A 55 27.40 -6.05 -13.92
CA THR A 55 28.80 -6.45 -13.98
C THR A 55 29.02 -7.60 -14.97
N ILE A 56 28.13 -8.59 -15.01
CA ILE A 56 28.19 -9.68 -15.99
C ILE A 56 28.04 -9.13 -17.41
N ALA A 57 27.02 -8.31 -17.66
CA ALA A 57 26.77 -7.74 -18.99
C ALA A 57 27.95 -6.90 -19.50
N GLU A 58 28.51 -6.03 -18.66
CA GLU A 58 29.71 -5.24 -18.96
C GLU A 58 30.91 -6.12 -19.35
N ASN A 59 31.19 -7.18 -18.58
CA ASN A 59 32.33 -8.05 -18.83
C ASN A 59 32.12 -8.97 -20.05
N CYS A 60 30.86 -9.24 -20.41
CA CYS A 60 30.48 -9.98 -21.61
C CYS A 60 30.37 -9.09 -22.86
N GLY A 61 30.39 -7.76 -22.72
CA GLY A 61 30.20 -6.82 -23.82
C GLY A 61 28.81 -6.89 -24.46
N ILE A 62 27.78 -7.20 -23.67
CA ILE A 62 26.40 -7.34 -24.14
C ILE A 62 25.51 -6.23 -23.57
N ALA A 63 24.44 -5.92 -24.29
CA ALA A 63 23.47 -4.93 -23.84
C ALA A 63 22.71 -5.39 -22.58
N PHE A 64 22.37 -4.44 -21.71
CA PHE A 64 21.65 -4.68 -20.46
C PHE A 64 20.45 -3.74 -20.38
N TYR A 65 19.25 -4.31 -20.43
CA TYR A 65 17.99 -3.57 -20.36
C TYR A 65 17.30 -3.86 -19.03
N ILE A 66 16.89 -2.80 -18.33
CA ILE A 66 16.17 -2.92 -17.05
C ILE A 66 14.73 -2.48 -17.26
N VAL A 67 13.80 -3.26 -16.73
CA VAL A 67 12.38 -2.95 -16.68
C VAL A 67 11.90 -3.21 -15.26
N GLU A 68 11.06 -2.32 -14.74
CA GLU A 68 10.38 -2.53 -13.46
C GLU A 68 9.01 -3.18 -13.72
N GLY A 69 8.73 -4.25 -13.00
CA GLY A 69 7.45 -4.93 -13.01
C GLY A 69 6.40 -4.08 -12.29
N SER A 70 5.33 -3.74 -13.00
CA SER A 70 4.20 -3.01 -12.44
C SER A 70 2.90 -3.40 -13.13
N SER A 71 1.76 -3.08 -12.52
CA SER A 71 0.44 -3.28 -13.13
C SER A 71 0.32 -2.57 -14.48
N ASP A 72 1.06 -1.48 -14.65
CA ASP A 72 1.01 -0.59 -15.81
C ASP A 72 2.05 -0.98 -16.88
N LEU A 73 2.82 -2.04 -16.63
CA LEU A 73 3.71 -2.60 -17.63
C LEU A 73 2.86 -3.37 -18.64
N THR A 74 2.72 -2.81 -19.85
CA THR A 74 1.95 -3.41 -20.95
C THR A 74 2.86 -4.17 -21.92
N PRO A 75 2.30 -5.09 -22.73
CA PRO A 75 3.03 -5.73 -23.84
C PRO A 75 3.73 -4.72 -24.75
N GLN A 76 3.07 -3.58 -25.04
CA GLN A 76 3.62 -2.51 -25.88
C GLN A 76 4.85 -1.85 -25.26
N LYS A 77 4.89 -1.64 -23.94
CA LYS A 77 6.07 -1.12 -23.24
C LYS A 77 7.25 -2.09 -23.27
N LEU A 78 7.02 -3.40 -23.40
CA LEU A 78 8.07 -4.41 -23.55
C LEU A 78 8.51 -4.58 -25.00
N VAL A 79 7.56 -4.74 -25.92
CA VAL A 79 7.79 -5.09 -27.32
C VAL A 79 8.14 -3.86 -28.16
N GLY A 80 7.48 -2.74 -27.93
CA GLY A 80 7.58 -1.54 -28.74
C GLY A 80 6.27 -1.18 -29.42
N VAL A 81 6.25 0.02 -30.00
CA VAL A 81 5.07 0.61 -30.67
C VAL A 81 5.49 1.25 -31.98
N PHE A 82 4.56 1.36 -32.92
CA PHE A 82 4.77 2.25 -34.06
C PHE A 82 4.51 3.69 -33.65
N ASN A 83 5.33 4.61 -34.14
CA ASN A 83 5.14 6.04 -33.96
C ASN A 83 3.82 6.48 -34.64
N PRO A 84 2.79 6.91 -33.87
CA PRO A 84 1.47 7.18 -34.43
C PRO A 84 1.48 8.28 -35.48
N ALA A 85 2.26 9.35 -35.25
CA ALA A 85 2.33 10.49 -36.16
C ALA A 85 2.90 10.09 -37.53
N LYS A 86 3.97 9.30 -37.55
CA LYS A 86 4.57 8.82 -38.80
C LYS A 86 3.67 7.82 -39.54
N VAL A 87 2.98 6.94 -38.78
CA VAL A 87 2.04 5.98 -39.37
C VAL A 87 0.81 6.67 -39.97
N MET A 88 0.30 7.72 -39.35
CA MET A 88 -0.84 8.49 -39.90
C MET A 88 -0.46 9.24 -41.17
N ALA A 89 0.76 9.76 -41.27
CA ALA A 89 1.22 10.52 -42.43
C ALA A 89 1.64 9.63 -43.61
N GLU A 90 2.36 8.54 -43.35
CA GLU A 90 3.08 7.78 -44.37
C GLU A 90 2.77 6.27 -44.35
N GLY A 91 1.81 5.83 -43.54
CA GLY A 91 1.44 4.43 -43.37
C GLY A 91 2.43 3.63 -42.51
N PHE A 92 2.19 2.32 -42.40
CA PHE A 92 3.06 1.43 -41.63
C PHE A 92 4.36 1.15 -42.38
N LYS A 93 5.47 1.69 -41.87
CA LYS A 93 6.83 1.33 -42.33
C LYS A 93 7.67 0.79 -41.17
N PRO A 94 8.52 -0.24 -41.38
CA PRO A 94 9.35 -0.83 -40.31
C PRO A 94 10.22 0.18 -39.55
N GLU A 95 10.69 1.22 -40.23
CA GLU A 95 11.49 2.31 -39.67
C GLU A 95 10.74 3.21 -38.68
N TYR A 96 9.40 3.18 -38.67
CA TYR A 96 8.58 3.90 -37.71
C TYR A 96 8.28 3.09 -36.45
N PHE A 97 8.73 1.84 -36.40
CA PHE A 97 8.62 1.03 -35.21
C PHE A 97 9.71 1.39 -34.20
N GLU A 98 9.28 1.76 -33.01
CA GLU A 98 10.14 2.08 -31.88
C GLU A 98 10.22 0.84 -30.98
N PRO A 99 11.33 0.07 -31.02
CA PRO A 99 11.42 -1.18 -30.29
C PRO A 99 11.52 -0.96 -28.79
N GLY A 100 10.77 -1.75 -28.04
CA GLY A 100 10.82 -1.82 -26.59
C GLY A 100 12.05 -2.60 -26.09
N PRO A 101 12.31 -2.59 -24.77
CA PRO A 101 13.47 -3.20 -24.14
C PRO A 101 13.57 -4.71 -24.40
N LEU A 102 12.46 -5.44 -24.48
CA LEU A 102 12.46 -6.87 -24.81
C LEU A 102 12.98 -7.11 -26.22
N LEU A 103 12.44 -6.38 -27.20
CA LEU A 103 12.87 -6.52 -28.60
C LEU A 103 14.31 -6.08 -28.81
N LYS A 104 14.74 -4.98 -28.17
CA LYS A 104 16.13 -4.52 -28.20
C LYS A 104 17.07 -5.60 -27.65
N ALA A 105 16.76 -6.14 -26.46
CA ALA A 105 17.53 -7.22 -25.86
C ALA A 105 17.60 -8.46 -26.77
N MET A 106 16.48 -8.86 -27.40
CA MET A 106 16.43 -9.99 -28.34
C MET A 106 17.31 -9.75 -29.58
N LYS A 107 17.19 -8.59 -30.23
CA LYS A 107 17.95 -8.24 -31.45
C LYS A 107 19.44 -8.07 -31.19
N GLU A 108 19.80 -7.54 -30.02
CA GLU A 108 21.20 -7.30 -29.64
C GLU A 108 21.84 -8.53 -28.98
N GLY A 109 21.05 -9.50 -28.53
CA GLY A 109 21.54 -10.65 -27.79
C GLY A 109 21.97 -10.29 -26.36
N GLY A 110 21.30 -9.29 -25.79
CA GLY A 110 21.55 -8.78 -24.44
C GLY A 110 20.75 -9.48 -23.35
N ILE A 111 20.84 -8.93 -22.15
CA ILE A 111 20.02 -9.36 -21.01
C ILE A 111 18.85 -8.39 -20.85
N LEU A 112 17.64 -8.95 -20.76
CA LEU A 112 16.48 -8.24 -20.23
C LEU A 112 16.33 -8.59 -18.75
N TYR A 113 16.51 -7.61 -17.88
CA TYR A 113 16.34 -7.74 -16.44
C TYR A 113 15.03 -7.09 -16.00
N ILE A 114 14.16 -7.86 -15.37
CA ILE A 114 12.84 -7.43 -14.87
C ILE A 114 12.86 -7.45 -13.35
N GLU A 115 12.81 -6.27 -12.73
CA GLU A 115 12.64 -6.12 -11.27
C GLU A 115 11.18 -6.31 -10.89
N GLU A 116 10.92 -6.75 -9.65
CA GLU A 116 9.55 -6.91 -9.11
C GLU A 116 8.62 -7.67 -10.06
N PHE A 117 9.13 -8.76 -10.63
CA PHE A 117 8.45 -9.55 -11.67
C PHE A 117 7.05 -10.03 -11.26
N ASN A 118 6.83 -10.25 -9.97
CA ASN A 118 5.55 -10.62 -9.38
C ASN A 118 4.50 -9.47 -9.38
N ARG A 119 4.87 -8.23 -9.69
CA ARG A 119 3.96 -7.07 -9.74
C ARG A 119 3.49 -6.74 -11.17
N MET A 120 3.97 -7.47 -12.18
CA MET A 120 3.68 -7.16 -13.58
C MET A 120 2.24 -7.51 -14.00
N SER A 121 1.78 -6.91 -15.12
CA SER A 121 0.52 -7.31 -15.73
C SER A 121 0.54 -8.74 -16.29
N GLU A 122 -0.60 -9.44 -16.27
CA GLU A 122 -0.70 -10.79 -16.82
C GLU A 122 -0.41 -10.81 -18.33
N GLU A 123 -0.88 -9.80 -19.04
CA GLU A 123 -0.63 -9.60 -20.47
C GLU A 123 0.87 -9.43 -20.77
N ALA A 124 1.58 -8.62 -19.97
CA ALA A 124 3.01 -8.47 -20.09
C ALA A 124 3.75 -9.77 -19.75
N ALA A 125 3.29 -10.53 -18.74
CA ALA A 125 3.87 -11.82 -18.38
C ALA A 125 3.71 -12.84 -19.52
N ASN A 126 2.53 -12.90 -20.12
CA ASN A 126 2.22 -13.77 -21.26
C ASN A 126 3.08 -13.44 -22.49
N THR A 127 3.39 -12.16 -22.69
CA THR A 127 4.30 -11.71 -23.76
C THR A 127 5.71 -12.30 -23.60
N LEU A 128 6.16 -12.53 -22.35
CA LEU A 128 7.48 -13.11 -22.08
C LEU A 128 7.52 -14.63 -22.33
N ILE A 129 6.39 -15.35 -22.32
CA ILE A 129 6.36 -16.81 -22.47
C ILE A 129 7.02 -17.24 -23.78
N ARG A 130 6.58 -16.66 -24.91
CA ARG A 130 7.14 -17.00 -26.23
C ARG A 130 8.60 -16.56 -26.37
N ALA A 131 8.96 -15.39 -25.83
CA ALA A 131 10.36 -14.96 -25.82
C ALA A 131 11.26 -15.87 -24.96
N ALA A 132 10.74 -16.42 -23.87
CA ALA A 132 11.47 -17.29 -22.96
C ALA A 132 11.66 -18.72 -23.51
N GLU A 133 10.66 -19.24 -24.24
CA GLU A 133 10.62 -20.61 -24.77
C GLU A 133 11.10 -20.70 -26.21
N ASP A 134 10.34 -20.10 -27.14
CA ASP A 134 10.60 -20.17 -28.58
C ASP A 134 11.80 -19.28 -28.97
N ARG A 135 12.16 -18.31 -28.13
CA ARG A 135 13.12 -17.23 -28.44
C ARG A 135 12.69 -16.40 -29.64
N GLU A 136 11.38 -16.29 -29.88
CA GLU A 136 10.80 -15.53 -30.97
C GLU A 136 9.57 -14.75 -30.49
N ILE A 137 9.34 -13.59 -31.10
CA ILE A 137 8.11 -12.81 -30.91
C ILE A 137 7.56 -12.43 -32.28
N ALA A 138 6.28 -12.69 -32.50
CA ALA A 138 5.54 -12.16 -33.64
C ALA A 138 5.11 -10.73 -33.33
N VAL A 139 5.62 -9.76 -34.10
CA VAL A 139 5.23 -8.36 -34.00
C VAL A 139 4.33 -8.01 -35.18
N PRO A 140 3.10 -7.51 -34.94
CA PRO A 140 2.21 -7.08 -36.01
C PRO A 140 2.93 -6.14 -36.99
N ARG A 141 2.77 -6.37 -38.30
CA ARG A 141 3.39 -5.59 -39.39
C ARG A 141 4.92 -5.67 -39.50
N LEU A 142 5.64 -6.22 -38.53
CA LEU A 142 7.09 -6.48 -38.58
C LEU A 142 7.45 -7.95 -38.82
N GLY A 143 6.51 -8.86 -38.58
CA GLY A 143 6.74 -10.30 -38.71
C GLY A 143 7.38 -10.89 -37.46
N VAL A 144 8.03 -12.04 -37.63
CA VAL A 144 8.63 -12.79 -36.52
C VAL A 144 10.05 -12.35 -36.29
N ILE A 145 10.34 -11.91 -35.06
CA ILE A 145 11.68 -11.50 -34.62
C ILE A 145 12.26 -12.61 -33.78
N ARG A 146 13.41 -13.14 -34.21
CA ARG A 146 14.17 -14.18 -33.51
C ARG A 146 15.25 -13.55 -32.65
N ALA A 147 15.36 -14.00 -31.40
CA ALA A 147 16.40 -13.53 -30.49
C ALA A 147 17.76 -14.12 -30.87
N LYS A 148 18.83 -13.33 -30.69
CA LYS A 148 20.19 -13.84 -30.81
C LYS A 148 20.48 -14.91 -29.74
N PRO A 149 21.37 -15.88 -30.00
CA PRO A 149 21.60 -17.00 -29.06
C PRO A 149 22.06 -16.60 -27.65
N SER A 150 22.65 -15.42 -27.47
CA SER A 150 23.07 -14.88 -26.17
C SER A 150 21.95 -14.20 -25.38
N PHE A 151 20.79 -13.92 -25.98
CA PHE A 151 19.67 -13.26 -25.32
C PHE A 151 19.16 -14.04 -24.11
N ARG A 152 19.01 -13.40 -22.96
CA ARG A 152 18.46 -14.03 -21.75
C ARG A 152 17.51 -13.09 -21.03
N ILE A 153 16.47 -13.68 -20.44
CA ILE A 153 15.55 -13.00 -19.52
C ILE A 153 15.98 -13.34 -18.09
N ILE A 154 16.12 -12.31 -17.26
CA ILE A 154 16.39 -12.46 -15.84
C ILE A 154 15.31 -11.71 -15.09
N CYS A 155 14.57 -12.40 -14.24
CA CYS A 155 13.52 -11.82 -13.41
C CYS A 155 13.99 -11.78 -11.96
N ALA A 156 13.61 -10.77 -11.20
CA ALA A 156 13.79 -10.74 -9.75
C ALA A 156 12.45 -10.58 -9.04
N MET A 157 12.29 -11.29 -7.92
CA MET A 157 11.14 -11.15 -7.03
C MET A 157 11.58 -11.15 -5.56
N ASN A 158 10.84 -10.40 -4.74
CA ASN A 158 11.01 -10.40 -3.29
C ASN A 158 9.99 -11.38 -2.68
N PRO A 159 10.41 -12.44 -1.98
CA PRO A 159 9.50 -13.42 -1.38
C PRO A 159 8.64 -12.85 -0.24
N TYR A 160 8.99 -11.68 0.30
CA TYR A 160 8.27 -11.03 1.41
C TYR A 160 7.24 -9.99 0.94
N ASP A 161 7.11 -9.78 -0.37
CA ASP A 161 6.21 -8.79 -0.95
C ASP A 161 4.84 -9.43 -1.22
N ASP A 162 3.86 -9.13 -0.36
CA ASP A 162 2.48 -9.61 -0.48
C ASP A 162 1.54 -8.54 -1.06
N VAL A 163 2.00 -7.28 -1.17
CA VAL A 163 1.13 -6.15 -1.52
C VAL A 163 1.17 -5.91 -3.03
N GLY A 164 0.03 -6.17 -3.69
CA GLY A 164 -0.09 -5.95 -5.13
C GLY A 164 0.63 -7.00 -5.99
N THR A 165 0.97 -8.16 -5.42
CA THR A 165 1.68 -9.23 -6.12
C THR A 165 0.69 -10.23 -6.70
N ARG A 166 0.86 -10.53 -8.00
CA ARG A 166 0.04 -11.51 -8.72
C ARG A 166 0.74 -12.85 -8.70
N ARG A 167 -0.04 -13.93 -8.69
CA ARG A 167 0.51 -15.27 -8.87
C ARG A 167 1.08 -15.38 -10.28
N VAL A 168 2.40 -15.50 -10.37
CA VAL A 168 3.06 -15.78 -11.64
C VAL A 168 2.60 -17.17 -12.12
N SER A 169 2.18 -17.25 -13.38
CA SER A 169 1.76 -18.51 -14.00
C SER A 169 2.86 -19.57 -13.90
N ARG A 170 2.48 -20.80 -13.51
CA ARG A 170 3.40 -21.94 -13.46
C ARG A 170 4.06 -22.20 -14.81
N ALA A 171 3.34 -21.96 -15.90
CA ALA A 171 3.89 -22.08 -17.25
C ALA A 171 5.11 -21.16 -17.41
N LEU A 172 4.98 -19.90 -17.03
CA LEU A 172 6.11 -18.97 -17.14
C LEU A 172 7.27 -19.38 -16.23
N LEU A 173 7.01 -19.76 -14.98
CA LEU A 173 8.05 -20.19 -14.03
C LEU A 173 8.86 -21.41 -14.48
N ASP A 174 8.23 -22.38 -15.17
CA ASP A 174 8.89 -23.60 -15.67
C ASP A 174 10.00 -23.30 -16.68
N ARG A 175 9.98 -22.12 -17.30
CA ARG A 175 10.98 -21.65 -18.28
C ARG A 175 12.19 -20.97 -17.63
N PHE A 176 12.25 -20.89 -16.29
CA PHE A 176 13.31 -20.24 -15.53
C PHE A 176 13.98 -21.19 -14.54
N VAL A 177 15.28 -21.04 -14.36
CA VAL A 177 15.98 -21.64 -13.21
C VAL A 177 15.96 -20.67 -12.03
N ARG A 178 15.64 -21.19 -10.84
CA ARG A 178 15.54 -20.39 -9.61
C ARG A 178 16.90 -20.31 -8.91
N ILE A 179 17.31 -19.10 -8.55
CA ILE A 179 18.49 -18.83 -7.73
C ILE A 179 18.06 -17.99 -6.54
N LYS A 180 18.18 -18.55 -5.33
CA LYS A 180 17.89 -17.85 -4.08
C LYS A 180 19.09 -17.02 -3.65
N MET A 181 18.84 -15.78 -3.22
CA MET A 181 19.84 -14.85 -2.71
C MET A 181 19.37 -14.21 -1.41
N ASP A 182 19.90 -14.66 -0.28
CA ASP A 182 19.62 -14.06 1.05
C ASP A 182 20.60 -12.93 1.38
N TYR A 183 20.52 -12.31 2.56
CA TYR A 183 21.52 -11.31 2.99
C TYR A 183 22.92 -11.92 3.17
N GLN A 184 23.95 -11.05 3.14
CA GLN A 184 25.36 -11.46 3.23
C GLN A 184 25.81 -11.68 4.67
N SER A 185 27.00 -12.30 4.82
CA SER A 185 27.66 -12.41 6.11
C SER A 185 27.94 -11.02 6.71
N ARG A 186 28.13 -10.95 8.04
CA ARG A 186 28.35 -9.68 8.73
C ARG A 186 29.60 -8.99 8.18
N GLU A 187 30.64 -9.77 7.94
CA GLU A 187 31.94 -9.34 7.45
C GLU A 187 31.84 -8.77 6.03
N GLU A 188 31.01 -9.38 5.17
CA GLU A 188 30.72 -8.87 3.83
C GLU A 188 29.87 -7.60 3.88
N GLU A 189 28.88 -7.51 4.76
CA GLU A 189 28.06 -6.29 4.93
C GLU A 189 28.90 -5.11 5.40
N ILE A 190 29.82 -5.32 6.36
CA ILE A 190 30.79 -4.30 6.80
C ILE A 190 31.64 -3.83 5.62
N LYS A 191 32.17 -4.76 4.81
CA LYS A 191 32.94 -4.42 3.60
C LYS A 191 32.11 -3.61 2.60
N ILE A 192 30.84 -3.95 2.41
CA ILE A 192 29.93 -3.22 1.52
C ILE A 192 29.68 -1.81 2.04
N VAL A 193 29.36 -1.64 3.32
CA VAL A 193 29.11 -0.33 3.93
C VAL A 193 30.37 0.52 3.83
N LYS A 194 31.54 -0.02 4.18
CA LYS A 194 32.83 0.67 4.05
C LYS A 194 33.10 1.13 2.62
N LEU A 195 32.89 0.26 1.63
CA LEU A 195 33.10 0.59 0.21
C LEU A 195 32.14 1.68 -0.29
N ARG A 196 30.87 1.67 0.16
CA ARG A 196 29.82 2.58 -0.31
C ARG A 196 29.85 3.94 0.38
N THR A 197 30.26 3.99 1.63
CA THR A 197 30.34 5.22 2.43
C THR A 197 31.70 5.90 2.29
N GLY A 198 32.77 5.13 2.04
CA GLY A 198 34.15 5.63 2.15
C GLY A 198 34.60 5.87 3.60
N SER A 199 33.75 5.56 4.58
CA SER A 199 34.01 5.82 6.00
C SER A 199 35.19 5.00 6.52
N ARG A 200 35.96 5.64 7.41
CA ARG A 200 37.06 5.00 8.17
C ARG A 200 36.63 4.65 9.60
N ASN A 201 35.46 5.09 10.04
CA ASN A 201 34.95 4.85 11.38
C ASN A 201 34.38 3.42 11.48
N LEU A 202 35.25 2.45 11.74
CA LEU A 202 34.87 1.05 11.83
C LEU A 202 33.82 0.77 12.93
N PRO A 203 33.92 1.33 14.15
CA PRO A 203 32.89 1.17 15.17
C PRO A 203 31.48 1.60 14.71
N LEU A 204 31.37 2.74 14.02
CA LEU A 204 30.11 3.25 13.48
C LEU A 204 29.56 2.35 12.37
N ILE A 205 30.42 1.90 11.45
CA ILE A 205 30.04 0.97 10.38
C ILE A 205 29.49 -0.33 10.98
N GLU A 206 30.19 -0.90 11.95
CA GLU A 206 29.77 -2.14 12.57
C GLU A 206 28.47 -1.98 13.37
N LEU A 207 28.30 -0.86 14.09
CA LEU A 207 27.05 -0.53 14.78
C LEU A 207 25.88 -0.50 13.81
N ALA A 208 26.02 0.21 12.69
CA ALA A 208 25.00 0.33 11.67
C ALA A 208 24.65 -1.02 11.03
N VAL A 209 25.66 -1.87 10.76
CA VAL A 209 25.46 -3.24 10.26
C VAL A 209 24.73 -4.10 11.29
N ASP A 210 25.10 -4.02 12.56
CA ASP A 210 24.49 -4.82 13.61
C ASP A 210 23.02 -4.41 13.84
N ILE A 211 22.69 -3.12 13.78
CA ILE A 211 21.29 -2.64 13.81
C ILE A 211 20.51 -3.19 12.62
N ALA A 212 21.07 -3.13 11.40
CA ALA A 212 20.42 -3.69 10.22
C ALA A 212 20.16 -5.20 10.37
N ARG A 213 21.12 -5.95 10.91
CA ARG A 213 20.98 -7.40 11.13
C ARG A 213 19.97 -7.73 12.22
N GLU A 214 19.99 -6.99 13.31
CA GLU A 214 19.05 -7.18 14.41
C GLU A 214 17.61 -6.87 13.96
N SER A 215 17.42 -5.86 13.11
CA SER A 215 16.10 -5.58 12.52
C SER A 215 15.51 -6.75 11.74
N ARG A 216 16.33 -7.64 11.17
CA ARG A 216 15.86 -8.83 10.42
C ARG A 216 15.49 -9.99 11.33
N ARG A 217 15.99 -9.98 12.58
CA ARG A 217 15.74 -11.01 13.59
C ARG A 217 14.66 -10.59 14.58
N HIS A 218 14.33 -9.31 14.60
CA HIS A 218 13.39 -8.74 15.55
C HIS A 218 11.98 -9.35 15.39
N PRO A 219 11.34 -9.86 16.47
CA PRO A 219 10.06 -10.56 16.38
C PRO A 219 8.92 -9.72 15.77
N ALA A 220 8.90 -8.42 16.05
CA ALA A 220 7.89 -7.50 15.51
C ALA A 220 8.12 -7.17 14.02
N VAL A 221 9.24 -7.56 13.43
CA VAL A 221 9.60 -7.19 12.05
C VAL A 221 9.27 -8.33 11.08
N LYS A 222 8.48 -8.02 10.07
CA LYS A 222 8.16 -8.90 8.93
C LYS A 222 9.33 -8.94 7.97
N MET A 223 9.87 -7.76 7.62
CA MET A 223 11.04 -7.61 6.76
C MET A 223 11.97 -6.55 7.34
N GLY A 224 13.19 -6.97 7.69
CA GLY A 224 14.21 -6.08 8.24
C GLY A 224 14.96 -5.31 7.16
N SER A 225 15.76 -4.34 7.61
CA SER A 225 16.49 -3.45 6.72
C SER A 225 17.64 -4.16 6.01
N SER A 226 17.81 -3.87 4.73
CA SER A 226 18.99 -4.29 3.96
C SER A 226 20.25 -3.52 4.39
N VAL A 227 21.39 -3.83 3.76
CA VAL A 227 22.63 -3.06 3.95
C VAL A 227 22.46 -1.56 3.62
N ARG A 228 21.43 -1.17 2.86
CA ARG A 228 21.11 0.23 2.58
C ARG A 228 20.83 1.05 3.84
N GLY A 229 20.13 0.48 4.83
CA GLY A 229 19.91 1.21 6.10
C GLY A 229 21.22 1.47 6.85
N ALA A 230 22.16 0.52 6.82
CA ALA A 230 23.46 0.71 7.42
C ALA A 230 24.30 1.78 6.69
N ILE A 231 24.25 1.81 5.35
CA ILE A 231 24.89 2.85 4.54
C ILE A 231 24.35 4.24 4.92
N ASP A 232 23.02 4.38 4.93
CA ASP A 232 22.36 5.66 5.23
C ASP A 232 22.69 6.13 6.66
N MET A 233 22.67 5.24 7.65
CA MET A 233 23.00 5.59 9.03
C MET A 233 24.42 6.14 9.17
N VAL A 234 25.42 5.49 8.53
CA VAL A 234 26.81 5.94 8.57
C VAL A 234 26.95 7.32 7.93
N LEU A 235 26.37 7.52 6.74
CA LEU A 235 26.42 8.80 6.04
C LEU A 235 25.74 9.91 6.86
N LEU A 236 24.59 9.64 7.46
CA LEU A 236 23.87 10.61 8.28
C LEU A 236 24.66 10.96 9.55
N ALA A 237 25.19 9.96 10.26
CA ALA A 237 25.97 10.18 11.47
C ALA A 237 27.25 10.99 11.22
N GLU A 238 28.02 10.68 10.17
CA GLU A 238 29.22 11.46 9.82
C GLU A 238 28.88 12.89 9.39
N ASN A 239 27.75 13.10 8.70
CA ASN A 239 27.31 14.45 8.37
C ASN A 239 26.84 15.23 9.61
N ILE A 240 26.20 14.58 10.59
CA ILE A 240 25.85 15.23 11.87
C ILE A 240 27.13 15.62 12.62
N GLU A 241 28.12 14.73 12.68
CA GLU A 241 29.42 15.01 13.30
C GLU A 241 30.14 16.18 12.62
N ASN A 242 30.12 16.24 11.28
CA ASN A 242 30.71 17.36 10.54
C ASN A 242 30.02 18.70 10.81
N ILE A 243 28.71 18.69 11.06
CA ILE A 243 27.93 19.91 11.33
C ILE A 243 28.11 20.37 12.78
N LYS A 244 28.09 19.44 13.74
CA LYS A 244 28.13 19.74 15.19
C LYS A 244 29.55 19.79 15.76
N GLY A 245 30.53 19.17 15.09
CA GLY A 245 31.90 18.99 15.57
C GLY A 245 32.08 17.80 16.52
N GLU A 246 30.99 17.20 17.01
CA GLU A 246 30.98 16.01 17.85
C GLU A 246 29.75 15.14 17.54
N LEU A 247 29.80 13.86 17.95
CA LEU A 247 28.74 12.90 17.71
C LEU A 247 28.26 12.29 19.04
N SER A 248 27.05 12.67 19.48
CA SER A 248 26.44 12.14 20.69
C SER A 248 25.68 10.83 20.46
N VAL A 249 25.31 10.12 21.54
CA VAL A 249 24.48 8.91 21.45
C VAL A 249 23.08 9.23 20.92
N ASP A 250 22.53 10.39 21.27
CA ASP A 250 21.23 10.84 20.78
C ASP A 250 21.28 11.16 19.28
N ASP A 251 22.40 11.69 18.79
CA ASP A 251 22.64 11.90 17.35
C ASP A 251 22.74 10.56 16.59
N LEU A 252 23.35 9.55 17.19
CA LEU A 252 23.39 8.20 16.62
C LEU A 252 22.00 7.56 16.58
N LEU A 253 21.18 7.76 17.62
CA LEU A 253 19.79 7.30 17.64
C LEU A 253 18.95 8.03 16.58
N LEU A 254 19.15 9.34 16.43
CA LEU A 254 18.51 10.14 15.39
C LEU A 254 18.88 9.60 13.99
N ALA A 255 20.16 9.39 13.72
CA ALA A 255 20.65 8.82 12.47
C ALA A 255 20.07 7.42 12.22
N ALA A 256 19.96 6.59 13.26
CA ALA A 256 19.35 5.26 13.17
C ALA A 256 17.85 5.35 12.80
N LYS A 257 17.06 6.18 13.50
CA LYS A 257 15.64 6.39 13.19
C LYS A 257 15.45 6.85 11.74
N MET A 258 16.18 7.88 11.32
CA MET A 258 16.15 8.37 9.94
C MET A 258 16.51 7.30 8.91
N ALA A 259 17.51 6.46 9.20
CA ALA A 259 18.00 5.45 8.27
C ALA A 259 17.11 4.20 8.18
N PHE A 260 16.49 3.79 9.29
CA PHE A 260 15.85 2.47 9.40
C PHE A 260 14.31 2.48 9.40
N THR A 261 13.65 3.54 9.86
CA THR A 261 12.18 3.60 10.01
C THR A 261 11.43 3.25 8.71
N THR A 262 11.88 3.74 7.56
CA THR A 262 11.25 3.47 6.24
C THR A 262 11.69 2.15 5.60
N LYS A 263 12.65 1.44 6.21
CA LYS A 263 13.29 0.24 5.66
C LYS A 263 12.99 -1.03 6.45
N ILE A 264 12.15 -0.92 7.47
CA ILE A 264 11.62 -2.06 8.23
C ILE A 264 10.11 -2.14 8.04
N TRP A 265 9.60 -3.34 7.87
CA TRP A 265 8.17 -3.60 7.70
C TRP A 265 7.73 -4.43 8.89
N LEU A 266 6.78 -3.93 9.68
CA LEU A 266 6.34 -4.61 10.89
C LEU A 266 5.31 -5.70 10.58
N ARG A 267 5.30 -6.75 11.42
CA ARG A 267 4.20 -7.74 11.46
C ARG A 267 3.02 -7.19 12.23
N ASP A 268 3.33 -6.49 13.32
CA ASP A 268 2.36 -5.95 14.25
C ASP A 268 2.22 -4.45 14.02
N THR A 269 1.02 -4.02 13.68
CA THR A 269 0.70 -2.60 13.48
C THR A 269 0.52 -1.85 14.79
N SER A 270 0.49 -2.50 15.96
CA SER A 270 0.36 -1.83 17.28
C SER A 270 1.58 -0.97 17.62
N ARG A 271 2.77 -1.41 17.17
CA ARG A 271 4.05 -0.73 17.39
C ARG A 271 4.38 0.21 16.23
N THR A 272 5.18 1.25 16.48
CA THR A 272 5.72 2.09 15.41
C THR A 272 7.09 1.60 14.95
N PRO A 273 7.49 1.81 13.68
CA PRO A 273 8.84 1.49 13.25
C PRO A 273 9.90 2.24 14.07
N ASP A 274 9.65 3.49 14.47
CA ASP A 274 10.53 4.27 15.34
C ASP A 274 10.76 3.63 16.71
N GLU A 275 9.71 3.13 17.38
CA GLU A 275 9.83 2.38 18.64
C GLU A 275 10.68 1.12 18.47
N VAL A 276 10.48 0.39 17.37
CA VAL A 276 11.21 -0.84 17.08
C VAL A 276 12.67 -0.54 16.78
N VAL A 277 12.96 0.50 15.99
CA VAL A 277 14.34 0.94 15.72
C VAL A 277 15.05 1.39 16.99
N GLU A 278 14.35 2.11 17.87
CA GLU A 278 14.90 2.54 19.15
C GLU A 278 15.21 1.36 20.08
N GLU A 279 14.31 0.39 20.20
CA GLU A 279 14.55 -0.85 20.95
C GLU A 279 15.79 -1.58 20.41
N ILE A 280 15.86 -1.75 19.08
CA ILE A 280 17.00 -2.40 18.41
C ILE A 280 18.30 -1.63 18.69
N PHE A 281 18.27 -0.31 18.56
CA PHE A 281 19.43 0.54 18.80
C PHE A 281 19.98 0.34 20.21
N TRP A 282 19.12 0.47 21.23
CA TRP A 282 19.54 0.32 22.62
C TRP A 282 20.00 -1.10 22.94
N LYS A 283 19.39 -2.13 22.32
CA LYS A 283 19.85 -3.51 22.44
C LYS A 283 21.26 -3.71 21.89
N VAL A 284 21.54 -3.19 20.70
CA VAL A 284 22.85 -3.34 20.04
C VAL A 284 23.92 -2.52 20.78
N VAL A 285 23.61 -1.27 21.16
CA VAL A 285 24.52 -0.42 21.94
C VAL A 285 24.78 -1.01 23.33
N GLY A 286 23.74 -1.52 24.01
CA GLY A 286 23.86 -2.19 25.31
C GLY A 286 24.71 -3.45 25.27
N SER A 287 24.60 -4.25 24.19
CA SER A 287 25.44 -5.44 23.99
C SER A 287 26.91 -5.09 23.76
N ARG A 288 27.20 -3.89 23.21
CA ARG A 288 28.57 -3.38 23.02
C ARG A 288 29.19 -2.76 24.28
N LYS A 289 28.39 -2.39 25.29
CA LYS A 289 28.90 -1.85 26.58
C LYS A 289 29.72 -2.87 27.38
N GLN A 290 29.62 -4.18 27.11
CA GLN A 290 30.52 -5.17 27.70
C GLN A 290 31.93 -5.20 27.07
N SER A 291 32.17 -4.45 25.99
CA SER A 291 33.47 -4.42 25.29
C SER A 291 34.04 -3.00 25.09
N ILE A 292 33.36 -1.95 25.55
CA ILE A 292 33.81 -0.56 25.43
C ILE A 292 33.35 0.26 26.65
N VAL A 293 34.26 0.52 27.58
CA VAL A 293 34.17 1.55 28.64
C VAL A 293 35.61 2.09 28.80
N PRO A 294 35.84 3.42 28.93
CA PRO A 294 34.99 4.35 29.67
C PRO A 294 34.54 5.61 28.91
N LEU A 295 33.22 5.78 28.86
CA LEU A 295 32.58 7.10 28.86
C LEU A 295 32.11 7.40 30.29
N SER A 296 32.51 8.56 30.77
CA SER A 296 32.43 9.03 32.14
C SER A 296 31.02 9.38 32.62
N ARG A 297 30.72 8.92 33.85
CA ARG A 297 29.82 9.47 34.89
C ARG A 297 28.42 9.93 34.47
N VAL A 298 27.43 9.09 34.81
CA VAL A 298 26.03 9.46 34.99
C VAL A 298 25.90 10.24 36.31
N SER A 299 25.40 11.47 36.23
CA SER A 299 24.83 12.19 37.38
C SER A 299 23.36 11.82 37.52
N GLU A 300 23.00 11.35 38.70
CA GLU A 300 21.62 11.16 39.16
C GLU A 300 20.89 12.52 39.28
N GLY A 301 19.59 12.50 38.99
CA GLY A 301 18.66 13.60 39.20
C GLY A 301 17.78 13.82 37.96
N SER A 302 16.48 13.51 37.98
CA SER A 302 15.56 14.16 38.90
C SER A 302 14.20 13.45 38.95
N SER A 303 13.62 13.61 40.13
CA SER A 303 12.36 13.11 40.68
C SER A 303 11.12 13.43 39.86
N GLY A 304 10.18 12.49 39.90
CA GLY A 304 8.81 12.69 39.46
C GLY A 304 8.07 13.73 40.28
N LYS A 305 7.10 14.39 39.62
CA LYS A 305 5.96 15.03 40.26
C LYS A 305 4.73 14.79 39.38
N GLU A 306 3.84 13.94 39.85
CA GLU A 306 2.46 13.86 39.39
C GLU A 306 1.75 15.19 39.70
N LYS A 307 1.02 15.74 38.73
CA LYS A 307 0.05 16.82 38.94
C LYS A 307 -1.31 16.37 38.41
N LYS A 308 -2.29 16.32 39.31
CA LYS A 308 -3.73 16.29 38.98
C LYS A 308 -4.08 17.56 38.19
N HIS A 309 -4.65 17.42 37.01
CA HIS A 309 -5.23 18.53 36.25
C HIS A 309 -6.74 18.33 36.07
N SER A 310 -7.49 19.36 36.46
CA SER A 310 -8.84 19.61 35.97
C SER A 310 -8.75 20.00 34.50
N VAL A 311 -9.43 19.25 33.64
CA VAL A 311 -9.36 19.41 32.18
C VAL A 311 -10.21 20.61 31.76
N ASP A 312 -9.59 21.59 31.09
CA ASP A 312 -10.27 22.73 30.46
C ASP A 312 -10.65 22.40 29.01
N VAL A 313 -11.68 23.04 28.44
CA VAL A 313 -12.14 22.84 27.06
C VAL A 313 -11.03 23.12 26.05
N GLY A 314 -10.14 24.07 26.35
CA GLY A 314 -8.96 24.38 25.55
C GLY A 314 -7.92 23.23 25.48
N ASP A 315 -7.88 22.35 26.47
CA ASP A 315 -7.01 21.17 26.44
C ASP A 315 -7.59 20.07 25.54
N LEU A 316 -8.92 19.95 25.48
CA LEU A 316 -9.60 19.02 24.58
C LEU A 316 -9.44 19.45 23.11
N GLU A 317 -9.50 20.76 22.81
CA GLU A 317 -9.24 21.26 21.45
C GLU A 317 -7.80 20.97 21.00
N ARG A 318 -6.80 21.15 21.88
CA ARG A 318 -5.41 20.78 21.59
C ARG A 318 -5.25 19.28 21.35
N LEU A 319 -6.00 18.45 22.07
CA LEU A 319 -6.01 16.99 21.84
C LEU A 319 -6.63 16.65 20.49
N SER A 320 -7.70 17.34 20.09
CA SER A 320 -8.33 17.21 18.76
C SER A 320 -7.37 17.64 17.64
N ASP A 321 -6.66 18.75 17.80
CA ASP A 321 -5.65 19.20 16.83
C ASP A 321 -4.48 18.22 16.74
N MET A 322 -4.01 17.71 17.89
CA MET A 322 -2.99 16.68 17.93
C MET A 322 -3.48 15.36 17.33
N ALA A 323 -4.78 15.04 17.39
CA ALA A 323 -5.33 13.85 16.74
C ALA A 323 -5.21 13.92 15.21
N GLN A 324 -5.13 15.11 14.62
CA GLN A 324 -4.90 15.29 13.19
C GLN A 324 -3.49 14.87 12.77
N VAL A 325 -2.49 15.12 13.63
CA VAL A 325 -1.07 14.95 13.31
C VAL A 325 -0.47 13.70 13.94
N ALA A 326 -0.95 13.31 15.12
CA ALA A 326 -0.41 12.24 15.97
C ALA A 326 -1.53 11.44 16.68
N PRO A 327 -2.43 10.76 15.94
CA PRO A 327 -3.60 10.07 16.49
C PRO A 327 -3.27 8.97 17.51
N ARG A 328 -2.13 8.27 17.38
CA ARG A 328 -1.67 7.30 18.39
C ARG A 328 -1.31 7.95 19.72
N ARG A 329 -0.62 9.09 19.67
CA ARG A 329 -0.24 9.83 20.87
C ARG A 329 -1.47 10.39 21.57
N THR A 330 -2.42 10.93 20.81
CA THR A 330 -3.71 11.35 21.36
C THR A 330 -4.46 10.16 21.98
N ALA A 331 -4.49 9.00 21.31
CA ALA A 331 -5.14 7.80 21.86
C ALA A 331 -4.50 7.31 23.16
N LEU A 332 -3.18 7.37 23.30
CA LEU A 332 -2.48 7.02 24.54
C LEU A 332 -2.85 7.98 25.68
N ILE A 333 -2.93 9.28 25.40
CA ILE A 333 -3.34 10.27 26.39
C ILE A 333 -4.82 10.06 26.78
N LEU A 334 -5.68 9.83 25.81
CA LEU A 334 -7.09 9.51 26.05
C LEU A 334 -7.29 8.18 26.77
N SER A 335 -6.41 7.20 26.55
CA SER A 335 -6.44 5.92 27.27
C SER A 335 -5.84 6.01 28.68
N SER A 336 -5.13 7.09 28.99
CA SER A 336 -4.54 7.32 30.33
C SER A 336 -5.49 8.02 31.30
N ASP A 337 -6.55 8.65 30.79
CA ASP A 337 -7.57 9.33 31.58
C ASP A 337 -8.95 9.21 30.92
N GLU A 338 -9.81 8.35 31.49
CA GLU A 338 -11.17 8.11 31.00
C GLU A 338 -12.02 9.40 30.97
N LYS A 339 -11.76 10.36 31.86
CA LYS A 339 -12.51 11.63 31.89
C LYS A 339 -12.21 12.49 30.66
N LEU A 340 -10.99 12.43 30.12
CA LEU A 340 -10.67 13.13 28.87
C LEU A 340 -11.46 12.56 27.71
N LEU A 341 -11.66 11.25 27.70
CA LEU A 341 -12.41 10.56 26.67
C LEU A 341 -13.91 10.86 26.76
N GLU A 342 -14.50 10.82 27.97
CA GLU A 342 -15.89 11.22 28.23
C GLU A 342 -16.16 12.67 27.82
N ASN A 343 -15.24 13.59 28.16
CA ASN A 343 -15.38 14.99 27.84
C ASN A 343 -15.27 15.30 26.32
N MET A 344 -14.88 14.34 25.47
CA MET A 344 -14.92 14.53 24.01
C MET A 344 -16.33 14.76 23.48
N GLU A 345 -17.37 14.35 24.22
CA GLU A 345 -18.76 14.68 23.89
C GLU A 345 -18.98 16.20 23.75
N SER A 346 -18.34 17.00 24.61
CA SER A 346 -18.49 18.46 24.64
C SER A 346 -18.03 19.15 23.35
N LEU A 347 -17.11 18.52 22.60
CA LEU A 347 -16.60 19.04 21.32
C LEU A 347 -17.49 18.72 20.11
N GLY A 348 -18.58 17.97 20.30
CA GLY A 348 -19.54 17.65 19.23
C GLY A 348 -18.89 16.98 18.01
N LEU A 349 -19.01 17.60 16.82
CA LEU A 349 -18.49 17.06 15.55
C LEU A 349 -16.96 16.89 15.57
N ARG A 350 -16.25 17.81 16.23
CA ARG A 350 -14.79 17.70 16.43
C ARG A 350 -14.45 16.55 17.37
N GLY A 351 -15.26 16.34 18.39
CA GLY A 351 -15.16 15.18 19.28
C GLY A 351 -15.34 13.88 18.51
N LEU A 352 -16.36 13.79 17.66
CA LEU A 352 -16.62 12.62 16.81
C LEU A 352 -15.47 12.35 15.83
N ASP A 353 -14.97 13.39 15.15
CA ASP A 353 -13.80 13.27 14.25
C ASP A 353 -12.54 12.80 15.00
N THR A 354 -12.31 13.34 16.19
CA THR A 354 -11.20 12.94 17.08
C THR A 354 -11.33 11.48 17.49
N LEU A 355 -12.50 11.08 18.01
CA LEU A 355 -12.78 9.70 18.40
C LEU A 355 -12.57 8.77 17.22
N ALA A 356 -13.04 9.14 16.04
CA ALA A 356 -12.90 8.31 14.85
C ALA A 356 -11.43 8.14 14.40
N LYS A 357 -10.58 9.15 14.58
CA LYS A 357 -9.14 9.09 14.27
C LYS A 357 -8.35 8.27 15.28
N VAL A 358 -8.74 8.32 16.56
CA VAL A 358 -8.03 7.64 17.64
C VAL A 358 -8.57 6.24 17.94
N TYR A 359 -9.80 5.90 17.51
CA TYR A 359 -10.54 4.68 17.87
C TYR A 359 -9.69 3.40 17.75
N PHE A 360 -8.96 3.24 16.64
CA PHE A 360 -8.14 2.05 16.42
C PHE A 360 -6.93 1.95 17.37
N PHE A 361 -6.49 3.07 17.94
CA PHE A 361 -5.33 3.13 18.82
C PHE A 361 -5.70 3.13 20.31
N LEU A 362 -7.00 3.25 20.63
CA LEU A 362 -7.50 3.14 22.00
C LEU A 362 -7.38 1.70 22.52
N SER A 363 -7.17 1.56 23.84
CA SER A 363 -7.28 0.29 24.55
C SER A 363 -8.69 -0.31 24.43
N TYR A 364 -8.85 -1.59 24.76
CA TYR A 364 -10.15 -2.28 24.67
C TYR A 364 -11.24 -1.54 25.48
N ASP A 365 -10.94 -1.20 26.74
CA ASP A 365 -11.89 -0.50 27.63
C ASP A 365 -12.22 0.91 27.11
N SER A 366 -11.21 1.66 26.66
CA SER A 366 -11.40 2.98 26.06
C SER A 366 -12.18 2.94 24.75
N ARG A 367 -12.10 1.85 23.96
CA ARG A 367 -12.90 1.70 22.74
C ARG A 367 -14.39 1.55 23.05
N GLU A 368 -14.75 0.89 24.14
CA GLU A 368 -16.16 0.79 24.53
C GLU A 368 -16.73 2.16 24.92
N ILE A 369 -15.96 2.94 25.68
CA ILE A 369 -16.34 4.32 26.05
C ILE A 369 -16.45 5.19 24.80
N ALA A 370 -15.45 5.14 23.91
CA ALA A 370 -15.48 5.88 22.64
C ALA A 370 -16.65 5.46 21.73
N ARG A 371 -17.04 4.18 21.73
CA ARG A 371 -18.20 3.69 20.97
C ARG A 371 -19.51 4.25 21.53
N LYS A 372 -19.68 4.28 22.85
CA LYS A 372 -20.86 4.85 23.51
C LYS A 372 -21.01 6.34 23.17
N ILE A 373 -19.93 7.11 23.34
CA ILE A 373 -19.91 8.56 23.04
C ILE A 373 -20.13 8.80 21.55
N GLY A 374 -19.45 8.04 20.70
CA GLY A 374 -19.59 8.15 19.25
C GLY A 374 -21.02 7.82 18.76
N THR A 375 -21.66 6.80 19.34
CA THR A 375 -23.06 6.46 19.06
C THR A 375 -24.00 7.60 19.44
N TYR A 376 -23.85 8.15 20.65
CA TYR A 376 -24.62 9.30 21.10
C TYR A 376 -24.43 10.53 20.20
N LEU A 377 -23.20 10.88 19.85
CA LEU A 377 -22.90 11.99 18.96
C LEU A 377 -23.50 11.79 17.56
N VAL A 378 -23.39 10.59 16.99
CA VAL A 378 -23.96 10.26 15.69
C VAL A 378 -25.48 10.43 15.69
N ILE A 379 -26.18 9.95 16.73
CA ILE A 379 -27.63 10.11 16.86
C ILE A 379 -28.00 11.59 16.93
N ARG A 380 -27.33 12.33 17.83
CA ARG A 380 -27.58 13.76 18.01
C ARG A 380 -27.38 14.56 16.72
N PHE A 381 -26.37 14.22 15.92
CA PHE A 381 -26.17 14.87 14.62
C PHE A 381 -27.21 14.47 13.58
N ALA A 382 -27.56 13.19 13.49
CA ALA A 382 -28.56 12.71 12.54
C ALA A 382 -29.96 13.31 12.82
N GLU A 383 -30.34 13.46 14.08
CA GLU A 383 -31.57 14.16 14.48
C GLU A 383 -31.56 15.64 14.05
N GLN A 384 -30.46 16.36 14.31
CA GLN A 384 -30.34 17.78 13.95
C GLN A 384 -30.38 18.03 12.44
N CYS A 385 -29.74 17.16 11.65
CA CYS A 385 -29.70 17.29 10.19
C CYS A 385 -31.07 17.05 9.52
N THR A 386 -31.95 16.26 10.14
CA THR A 386 -33.26 15.89 9.57
C THR A 386 -34.41 16.79 10.04
N LEU A 387 -34.25 17.50 11.17
CA LEU A 387 -35.24 18.48 11.68
C LEU A 387 -35.34 19.77 10.83
N GLY A 388 -34.38 20.02 9.93
CA GLY A 388 -34.23 21.30 9.21
C GLY A 388 -35.05 21.52 7.95
N MET A 389 -35.71 20.51 7.37
CA MET A 389 -36.44 20.66 6.10
C MET A 389 -37.95 20.90 6.31
N ARG A 390 -38.29 22.00 6.98
CA ARG A 390 -39.65 22.58 6.92
C ARG A 390 -39.71 23.64 5.81
N GLY A 391 -39.61 23.18 4.57
CA GLY A 391 -39.82 24.02 3.39
C GLY A 391 -41.05 23.55 2.63
N PHE A 392 -42.06 24.42 2.48
CA PHE A 392 -43.14 24.20 1.51
C PHE A 392 -42.50 24.10 0.12
N THR A 393 -42.40 22.88 -0.40
CA THR A 393 -41.97 22.69 -1.78
C THR A 393 -43.09 23.22 -2.68
N ARG A 394 -42.87 24.36 -3.32
CA ARG A 394 -43.74 24.85 -4.40
C ARG A 394 -43.79 23.78 -5.49
N THR A 395 -44.91 23.08 -5.59
CA THR A 395 -45.21 22.26 -6.76
C THR A 395 -45.29 23.20 -7.96
N SER A 396 -44.47 22.95 -8.98
CA SER A 396 -44.61 23.64 -10.26
C SER A 396 -46.04 23.44 -10.79
N SER A 397 -46.74 24.54 -11.11
CA SER A 397 -48.01 24.47 -11.83
C SER A 397 -47.72 23.94 -13.23
N TRP A 398 -48.37 22.86 -13.61
CA TRP A 398 -48.29 22.34 -14.97
C TRP A 398 -49.32 23.06 -15.83
N SER A 399 -48.87 23.60 -16.97
CA SER A 399 -49.67 24.24 -18.01
C SER A 399 -50.11 23.28 -19.13
N ASP A 400 -49.84 21.97 -19.00
CA ASP A 400 -50.00 21.02 -20.11
C ASP A 400 -51.08 19.96 -19.87
N PHE A 401 -52.13 20.31 -19.12
CA PHE A 401 -53.43 19.65 -19.24
C PHE A 401 -54.40 20.65 -19.88
N SER A 402 -54.15 20.99 -21.15
CA SER A 402 -55.21 21.50 -22.00
C SER A 402 -56.15 20.34 -22.32
N ASP A 403 -57.35 20.43 -21.76
CA ASP A 403 -58.61 19.85 -22.20
C ASP A 403 -58.74 18.33 -22.14
N LEU A 404 -59.20 17.85 -20.97
CA LEU A 404 -60.04 16.65 -20.93
C LEU A 404 -61.30 16.94 -21.76
N ASP A 405 -61.39 16.34 -22.94
CA ASP A 405 -62.57 16.41 -23.80
C ASP A 405 -63.70 15.55 -23.19
N VAL A 406 -64.41 16.17 -22.25
CA VAL A 406 -65.50 15.54 -21.48
C VAL A 406 -66.61 15.09 -22.42
N GLU A 407 -66.87 15.82 -23.51
CA GLU A 407 -67.91 15.50 -24.49
C GLU A 407 -67.59 14.19 -25.24
N SER A 408 -66.37 14.05 -25.78
CA SER A 408 -65.95 12.80 -26.44
C SER A 408 -65.96 11.61 -25.48
N THR A 409 -65.65 11.84 -24.21
CA THR A 409 -65.62 10.78 -23.19
C THR A 409 -67.04 10.32 -22.82
N VAL A 410 -67.99 11.25 -22.71
CA VAL A 410 -69.41 10.96 -22.42
C VAL A 410 -70.09 10.25 -23.60
N GLU A 411 -69.84 10.68 -24.84
CA GLU A 411 -70.38 10.00 -26.04
C GLU A 411 -69.92 8.54 -26.12
N LYS A 412 -68.64 8.27 -25.91
CA LYS A 412 -68.09 6.89 -25.91
C LYS A 412 -68.65 6.01 -24.80
N ILE A 413 -69.00 6.60 -23.66
CA ILE A 413 -69.65 5.89 -22.55
C ILE A 413 -71.12 5.58 -22.88
N LEU A 414 -71.82 6.49 -23.54
CA LEU A 414 -73.22 6.28 -23.95
C LEU A 414 -73.35 5.24 -25.08
N GLU A 415 -72.37 5.16 -25.99
CA GLU A 415 -72.34 4.15 -27.06
C GLU A 415 -72.11 2.71 -26.55
N LYS A 416 -71.59 2.54 -25.32
CA LYS A 416 -71.42 1.23 -24.66
C LYS A 416 -72.04 1.26 -23.26
N PRO A 417 -73.34 0.99 -23.12
CA PRO A 417 -73.98 0.94 -21.81
C PRO A 417 -73.45 -0.28 -21.04
N GLY A 418 -72.53 -0.03 -20.11
CA GLY A 418 -71.84 -1.06 -19.35
C GLY A 418 -70.56 -0.53 -18.72
N VAL A 419 -70.65 0.61 -18.02
CA VAL A 419 -69.50 1.14 -17.27
C VAL A 419 -69.45 0.38 -15.94
N ASP A 420 -68.60 -0.63 -15.88
CA ASP A 420 -68.22 -1.31 -14.63
C ASP A 420 -67.19 -0.45 -13.87
N TYR A 421 -66.98 -0.68 -12.58
CA TYR A 421 -65.96 0.00 -11.76
C TYR A 421 -64.55 -0.11 -12.39
N ASP A 422 -64.28 -1.19 -13.13
CA ASP A 422 -63.03 -1.41 -13.87
C ASP A 422 -62.84 -0.45 -15.07
N THR A 423 -63.88 0.29 -15.46
CA THR A 423 -63.81 1.30 -16.54
C THR A 423 -63.21 2.62 -16.05
N PHE A 424 -63.20 2.88 -14.74
CA PHE A 424 -62.64 4.09 -14.16
C PHE A 424 -61.16 3.89 -13.84
N VAL A 425 -60.28 4.52 -14.63
CA VAL A 425 -58.84 4.57 -14.33
C VAL A 425 -58.56 5.75 -13.41
N PHE A 426 -58.33 5.47 -12.12
CA PHE A 426 -57.88 6.47 -11.16
C PHE A 426 -56.37 6.69 -11.25
N TYR A 427 -55.95 7.85 -11.74
CA TYR A 427 -54.54 8.26 -11.67
C TYR A 427 -54.25 8.89 -10.30
N SER A 428 -53.78 8.09 -9.33
CA SER A 428 -53.25 8.63 -8.07
C SER A 428 -51.75 8.96 -8.24
N LYS A 429 -51.38 10.23 -8.09
CA LYS A 429 -49.97 10.65 -8.14
C LYS A 429 -49.34 10.46 -6.75
N LYS A 430 -48.76 9.29 -6.49
CA LYS A 430 -47.86 9.10 -5.34
C LYS A 430 -46.48 9.67 -5.69
N ARG A 431 -45.81 10.32 -4.73
CA ARG A 431 -44.39 10.71 -4.89
C ARG A 431 -43.61 9.42 -5.18
N ARG A 432 -42.72 9.42 -6.19
CA ARG A 432 -41.82 8.28 -6.38
C ARG A 432 -40.94 8.16 -5.14
N GLY A 433 -41.09 7.06 -4.44
CA GLY A 433 -40.21 6.68 -3.34
C GLY A 433 -38.77 6.60 -3.76
N LYS A 434 -37.87 6.91 -2.84
CA LYS A 434 -36.46 6.61 -2.99
C LYS A 434 -36.10 5.49 -2.03
N ALA A 435 -35.56 4.41 -2.58
CA ALA A 435 -34.97 3.32 -1.81
C ALA A 435 -33.43 3.42 -1.89
N TYR A 436 -32.75 3.20 -0.77
CA TYR A 436 -31.28 3.29 -0.70
C TYR A 436 -30.67 1.96 -0.26
N ALA A 437 -29.51 1.61 -0.81
CA ALA A 437 -28.71 0.49 -0.31
C ALA A 437 -27.34 1.03 0.12
N LEU A 438 -27.04 0.94 1.42
CA LEU A 438 -25.75 1.30 1.99
C LEU A 438 -24.87 0.05 2.02
N ILE A 439 -23.79 0.08 1.24
CA ILE A 439 -22.84 -1.02 1.11
C ILE A 439 -21.57 -0.65 1.86
N ILE A 440 -21.24 -1.41 2.89
CA ILE A 440 -20.09 -1.18 3.77
C ILE A 440 -19.06 -2.29 3.51
N ASP A 441 -17.86 -1.91 3.05
CA ASP A 441 -16.76 -2.86 2.93
C ASP A 441 -16.23 -3.22 4.35
N ARG A 442 -15.96 -4.50 4.62
CA ARG A 442 -15.36 -4.98 5.88
C ARG A 442 -13.84 -5.18 5.77
N SER A 443 -13.17 -4.39 4.94
CA SER A 443 -11.70 -4.37 4.86
C SER A 443 -11.07 -3.55 5.99
N PHE A 444 -9.78 -3.76 6.25
CA PHE A 444 -8.99 -2.90 7.16
C PHE A 444 -9.04 -1.40 6.77
N SER A 445 -9.40 -1.09 5.52
CA SER A 445 -9.55 0.28 5.05
C SER A 445 -10.85 0.94 5.53
N MET A 446 -11.85 0.18 5.98
CA MET A 446 -13.11 0.67 6.56
C MET A 446 -13.02 0.71 8.09
N SER A 447 -12.10 1.53 8.58
CA SER A 447 -11.84 1.74 10.00
C SER A 447 -11.87 3.23 10.35
N GLY A 448 -11.99 3.52 11.65
CA GLY A 448 -11.97 4.89 12.18
C GLY A 448 -13.05 5.79 11.55
N LEU A 449 -12.65 6.92 10.97
CA LEU A 449 -13.54 7.92 10.36
C LEU A 449 -14.53 7.35 9.36
N ARG A 450 -14.13 6.39 8.52
CA ARG A 450 -15.04 5.82 7.52
C ARG A 450 -16.15 4.99 8.14
N LEU A 451 -15.87 4.32 9.26
CA LEU A 451 -16.85 3.55 10.00
C LEU A 451 -17.87 4.46 10.71
N PHE A 452 -17.39 5.54 11.32
CA PHE A 452 -18.26 6.56 11.92
C PHE A 452 -19.09 7.32 10.88
N LEU A 453 -18.55 7.60 9.70
CA LEU A 453 -19.31 8.18 8.58
C LEU A 453 -20.39 7.23 8.07
N ALA A 454 -20.08 5.93 7.94
CA ALA A 454 -21.07 4.93 7.55
C ALA A 454 -22.20 4.84 8.58
N ALA A 455 -21.87 4.87 9.87
CA ALA A 455 -22.85 4.92 10.95
C ALA A 455 -23.71 6.19 10.90
N LEU A 456 -23.12 7.36 10.63
CA LEU A 456 -23.85 8.63 10.47
C LEU A 456 -24.79 8.63 9.27
N ILE A 457 -24.37 8.06 8.14
CA ILE A 457 -25.22 7.92 6.95
C ILE A 457 -26.40 6.98 7.26
N ALA A 458 -26.13 5.84 7.90
CA ALA A 458 -27.18 4.90 8.28
C ALA A 458 -28.19 5.53 9.26
N ALA A 459 -27.72 6.24 10.28
CA ALA A 459 -28.56 6.98 11.22
C ALA A 459 -29.41 8.06 10.52
N SER A 460 -28.81 8.78 9.57
CA SER A 460 -29.53 9.80 8.80
C SER A 460 -30.64 9.19 7.95
N LEU A 461 -30.43 7.99 7.37
CA LEU A 461 -31.46 7.26 6.63
C LEU A 461 -32.61 6.81 7.55
N VAL A 462 -32.32 6.42 8.80
CA VAL A 462 -33.36 6.10 9.80
C VAL A 462 -34.23 7.32 10.10
N TYR A 463 -33.63 8.50 10.29
CA TYR A 463 -34.38 9.72 10.61
C TYR A 463 -35.01 10.42 9.39
N ALA A 464 -34.65 10.02 8.17
CA ALA A 464 -35.15 10.60 6.92
C ALA A 464 -36.48 9.98 6.41
N GLU A 465 -37.34 9.48 7.31
CA GLU A 465 -38.61 8.79 6.98
C GLU A 465 -39.56 9.57 6.05
N ARG A 466 -39.39 10.90 5.90
CA ARG A 466 -40.20 11.74 5.00
C ARG A 466 -39.69 11.79 3.55
N GLU A 467 -38.43 11.42 3.31
CA GLU A 467 -37.78 11.50 2.00
C GLU A 467 -37.31 10.15 1.46
N VAL A 468 -37.15 9.17 2.36
CA VAL A 468 -36.71 7.81 2.08
C VAL A 468 -37.86 6.86 2.39
N ASP A 469 -38.31 6.12 1.38
CA ASP A 469 -39.39 5.15 1.54
C ASP A 469 -38.87 3.90 2.24
N ASP A 470 -37.64 3.48 1.90
CA ASP A 470 -36.96 2.36 2.55
C ASP A 470 -35.45 2.37 2.28
N PHE A 471 -34.69 1.60 3.05
CA PHE A 471 -33.27 1.39 2.78
C PHE A 471 -32.79 0.02 3.26
N SER A 472 -31.62 -0.42 2.82
CA SER A 472 -30.96 -1.61 3.34
C SER A 472 -29.50 -1.28 3.67
N VAL A 473 -28.95 -1.94 4.69
CA VAL A 473 -27.54 -1.82 5.06
C VAL A 473 -26.91 -3.20 5.02
N LEU A 474 -25.84 -3.33 4.23
CA LEU A 474 -25.12 -4.57 4.06
C LEU A 474 -23.61 -4.35 4.21
N ALA A 475 -22.96 -5.26 4.92
CA ALA A 475 -21.53 -5.26 5.14
C ALA A 475 -20.92 -6.48 4.44
N PHE A 476 -19.82 -6.33 3.69
CA PHE A 476 -19.27 -7.42 2.89
C PHE A 476 -17.76 -7.61 3.05
N ASN A 477 -17.32 -8.87 3.03
CA ASN A 477 -15.93 -9.28 2.78
C ASN A 477 -15.90 -10.55 1.90
N THR A 478 -15.51 -11.70 2.45
CA THR A 478 -15.72 -13.04 1.89
C THR A 478 -17.16 -13.54 2.05
N LYS A 479 -17.94 -12.95 2.97
CA LYS A 479 -19.38 -13.17 3.17
C LYS A 479 -20.11 -11.83 3.20
N ILE A 480 -21.41 -11.87 2.95
CA ILE A 480 -22.30 -10.70 3.03
C ILE A 480 -23.10 -10.83 4.33
N ASP A 481 -22.94 -9.87 5.21
CA ASP A 481 -23.72 -9.71 6.43
C ASP A 481 -24.72 -8.58 6.22
N LEU A 482 -26.00 -8.90 6.38
CA LEU A 482 -27.06 -7.94 6.14
C LEU A 482 -27.50 -7.37 7.49
N LEU A 483 -27.20 -6.08 7.71
CA LEU A 483 -27.41 -5.38 8.98
C LEU A 483 -28.83 -4.80 9.10
N LYS A 484 -29.49 -4.51 7.98
CA LYS A 484 -30.91 -4.11 7.89
C LYS A 484 -31.48 -4.49 6.52
N ASN A 485 -32.58 -5.23 6.49
CA ASN A 485 -33.32 -5.55 5.27
C ASN A 485 -34.20 -4.39 4.82
N PHE A 486 -34.58 -4.41 3.54
CA PHE A 486 -35.78 -3.70 3.10
C PHE A 486 -37.00 -4.22 3.90
N ASP A 487 -37.95 -3.36 4.19
CA ASP A 487 -39.15 -3.57 5.00
C ASP A 487 -38.90 -3.87 6.50
N GLU A 488 -37.64 -3.92 6.95
CA GLU A 488 -37.26 -4.08 8.36
C GLU A 488 -37.09 -2.73 9.05
N LYS A 489 -37.81 -2.53 10.17
CA LYS A 489 -37.65 -1.34 11.03
C LYS A 489 -36.68 -1.65 12.17
N LEU A 490 -35.57 -0.93 12.19
CA LEU A 490 -34.55 -1.01 13.24
C LEU A 490 -34.38 0.35 13.91
N LEU A 491 -34.14 0.34 15.22
CA LEU A 491 -33.77 1.55 15.96
C LEU A 491 -32.40 2.04 15.49
N ALA A 492 -32.23 3.36 15.40
CA ALA A 492 -30.97 3.98 14.97
C ALA A 492 -29.80 3.49 15.84
N GLU A 493 -29.99 3.42 17.16
CA GLU A 493 -29.01 2.91 18.13
C GLU A 493 -28.52 1.50 17.78
N THR A 494 -29.43 0.57 17.53
CA THR A 494 -29.12 -0.82 17.20
C THR A 494 -28.34 -0.93 15.89
N LEU A 495 -28.73 -0.14 14.89
CA LEU A 495 -28.07 -0.14 13.59
C LEU A 495 -26.67 0.49 13.66
N ILE A 496 -26.51 1.59 14.38
CA ILE A 496 -25.21 2.25 14.60
C ILE A 496 -24.26 1.32 15.34
N ASP A 497 -24.71 0.69 16.43
CA ASP A 497 -23.88 -0.23 17.20
C ASP A 497 -23.47 -1.45 16.35
N SER A 498 -24.38 -1.96 15.52
CA SER A 498 -24.09 -3.03 14.56
C SER A 498 -23.02 -2.64 13.53
N ILE A 499 -23.00 -1.38 13.08
CA ILE A 499 -21.98 -0.87 12.17
C ILE A 499 -20.64 -0.65 12.90
N LEU A 500 -20.66 -0.03 14.09
CA LEU A 500 -19.45 0.28 14.86
C LEU A 500 -18.79 -0.97 15.47
N SER A 501 -19.53 -2.08 15.58
CA SER A 501 -19.03 -3.39 16.01
C SER A 501 -18.50 -4.25 14.86
N LEU A 502 -18.58 -3.80 13.60
CA LEU A 502 -18.00 -4.50 12.47
C LEU A 502 -16.48 -4.64 12.68
N THR A 503 -16.04 -5.88 12.85
CA THR A 503 -14.61 -6.21 12.84
C THR A 503 -14.12 -6.31 11.40
N ALA A 504 -13.03 -5.62 11.08
CA ALA A 504 -12.27 -5.90 9.86
C ALA A 504 -11.75 -7.35 9.95
N CYS A 505 -11.96 -8.12 8.88
CA CYS A 505 -11.45 -9.50 8.77
C CYS A 505 -10.40 -9.61 7.68
#